data_AF-A0A9P2ZYR3-F1
#
_entry.id   AF-A0A9P2ZYR3-F1
#
_cell.length_a   1.000
_cell.length_b   1.000
_cell.length_c   1.000
_cell.angle_alpha   90.00
_cell.angle_beta   90.00
_cell.angle_gamma   90.00
#
_symmetry.space_group_name_H-M   'P 1'
#
loop_
_entity.id
_entity.type
_entity.pdbx_description
1 polymer ?
#
loop_
_entity_poly.entity_id
_entity_poly.type
_entity_poly.pdbx_seq_one_letter_code
_entity_poly.pdbx_strand_id
1 'polypeptide(L)'
;MPDLTPSSTVNDGLSMPGTVSGVQTPTVKDPARFLTPKARKTEADGTQLAGRPNPHTFPFASIILNLKPPLSTSSEPAASSAPTALEIAGEDLEAALQYGPSAGLPQLRGVLEDLQSTVHKREKGTGWTVSVGSGSQDLMYKGFQTVLSPGDPVLLETPLYAGALPAIRMLGAELVEVDVDEQGLSAINLERVLASWPEGKKQPRVIYSTPTGCNPSGCSASRERKLAVLEVCKKYDILIFEDDPYYYLTQTLIPSYFELEKQVIPEGGHVLRFDSMSKLLSAGMRLGWVTGPKALVHAIDVITSGANLHTSSISQVMAYRLLGHWGISGFVSHCAAVADFYAERREVFEAIARKHLDGLARWVSPVAGMFLWIDLSPAGITDTYELIRHEAYEKGVLAVPGYAFYPSGRKSSHLRVAFSVCDMENDVDLGFSRLATAIKDKRKQFGLK
;
A
#
# COMPACT_ATOMS: atom_id res chain seq x y z
N MET A 1 9.92 50.44 33.46
CA MET A 1 10.61 49.63 32.45
C MET A 1 11.83 49.02 33.09
N PRO A 2 11.86 47.68 33.20
CA PRO A 2 13.11 46.98 33.01
C PRO A 2 12.98 45.76 32.09
N ASP A 3 14.10 45.54 31.42
CA ASP A 3 14.56 44.47 30.54
C ASP A 3 14.08 43.05 30.87
N LEU A 4 13.59 42.34 29.85
CA LEU A 4 13.35 40.89 29.88
C LEU A 4 14.13 40.25 28.73
N THR A 5 15.40 39.94 28.98
CA THR A 5 16.16 38.95 28.18
C THR A 5 15.77 37.53 28.61
N PRO A 6 15.47 36.59 27.69
CA PRO A 6 15.26 35.19 28.06
C PRO A 6 16.60 34.48 28.21
N SER A 7 16.86 33.92 29.41
CA SER A 7 17.99 33.03 29.68
C SER A 7 17.76 31.63 29.12
N SER A 8 18.76 31.15 28.38
CA SER A 8 19.24 29.77 28.22
C SER A 8 18.24 28.61 28.40
N THR A 9 17.97 27.93 27.28
CA THR A 9 17.43 26.57 27.18
C THR A 9 18.27 25.56 27.96
N VAL A 10 17.65 24.89 28.93
CA VAL A 10 18.15 23.62 29.49
C VAL A 10 17.84 22.51 28.50
N ASN A 11 18.88 21.82 28.06
CA ASN A 11 18.85 20.74 27.09
C ASN A 11 18.93 19.42 27.86
N ASP A 12 17.80 18.89 28.30
CA ASP A 12 17.74 17.54 28.87
C ASP A 12 17.54 16.53 27.74
N GLY A 13 18.67 16.06 27.21
CA GLY A 13 18.73 14.99 26.21
C GLY A 13 18.37 13.64 26.82
N LEU A 14 17.23 13.10 26.40
CA LEU A 14 16.94 11.66 26.45
C LEU A 14 17.15 11.10 25.05
N SER A 15 18.39 10.68 24.77
CA SER A 15 18.71 9.86 23.60
C SER A 15 18.20 8.44 23.84
N MET A 16 17.14 8.05 23.12
CA MET A 16 16.76 6.64 22.99
C MET A 16 17.60 6.01 21.86
N PRO A 17 18.26 4.86 22.07
CA PRO A 17 18.98 4.17 21.00
C PRO A 17 17.98 3.50 20.05
N GLY A 18 18.12 3.74 18.74
CA GLY A 18 17.36 3.03 17.69
C GLY A 18 16.50 3.87 16.74
N THR A 19 16.67 5.21 16.70
CA THR A 19 15.98 6.05 15.71
C THR A 19 16.92 6.43 14.56
N VAL A 20 16.52 6.12 13.33
CA VAL A 20 17.16 6.59 12.11
C VAL A 20 17.25 8.13 12.15
N SER A 21 18.45 8.66 11.97
CA SER A 21 18.69 10.10 12.04
C SER A 21 17.99 10.85 10.89
N GLY A 22 17.22 11.90 11.20
CA GLY A 22 16.64 12.79 10.18
C GLY A 22 15.13 12.77 9.98
N VAL A 23 14.35 12.18 10.92
CA VAL A 23 12.87 12.31 10.92
C VAL A 23 12.50 13.79 11.02
N GLN A 24 11.84 14.32 9.99
CA GLN A 24 11.24 15.65 10.09
C GLN A 24 9.96 15.51 10.92
N THR A 25 10.03 15.85 12.20
CA THR A 25 8.83 16.15 12.98
C THR A 25 8.51 17.63 12.73
N PRO A 26 7.52 17.97 11.89
CA PRO A 26 7.03 19.34 11.86
C PRO A 26 6.55 19.69 13.26
N THR A 27 7.19 20.68 13.90
CA THR A 27 6.71 21.25 15.16
C THR A 27 5.45 22.06 14.89
N VAL A 28 4.33 21.37 14.63
CA VAL A 28 3.01 21.98 14.79
C VAL A 28 2.79 22.07 16.29
N LYS A 29 2.96 23.27 16.86
CA LYS A 29 2.50 23.55 18.21
C LYS A 29 0.98 23.37 18.18
N ASP A 30 0.51 22.25 18.72
CA ASP A 30 -0.90 22.07 19.08
C ASP A 30 -1.39 23.35 19.79
N PRO A 31 -2.37 24.09 19.24
CA PRO A 31 -2.89 25.30 19.87
C PRO A 31 -3.50 25.01 21.26
N ALA A 32 -3.79 23.76 21.60
CA ALA A 32 -4.19 23.32 22.93
C ALA A 32 -2.99 23.08 23.89
N ARG A 33 -1.73 23.40 23.52
CA ARG A 33 -0.58 23.35 24.43
C ARG A 33 -0.65 24.32 25.62
N PHE A 34 -1.52 25.33 25.55
CA PHE A 34 -1.81 26.20 26.71
C PHE A 34 -2.70 25.50 27.75
N LEU A 35 -3.31 24.36 27.40
CA LEU A 35 -4.15 23.59 28.31
C LEU A 35 -3.28 22.66 29.16
N THR A 36 -3.48 22.72 30.47
CA THR A 36 -2.81 21.82 31.42
C THR A 36 -3.17 20.36 31.12
N PRO A 37 -2.35 19.37 31.55
CA PRO A 37 -2.67 17.94 31.40
C PRO A 37 -4.05 17.57 31.98
N LYS A 38 -4.51 18.31 33.00
CA LYS A 38 -5.84 18.17 33.61
C LYS A 38 -6.95 18.68 32.69
N ALA A 39 -6.72 19.77 31.96
CA ALA A 39 -7.63 20.34 30.97
C ALA A 39 -7.78 19.46 29.72
N ARG A 40 -6.72 18.71 29.33
CA ARG A 40 -6.80 17.68 28.28
C ARG A 40 -7.60 16.45 28.70
N LYS A 41 -7.52 16.06 29.98
CA LYS A 41 -8.38 15.00 30.53
C LYS A 41 -9.86 15.43 30.55
N THR A 42 -10.16 16.70 30.79
CA THR A 42 -11.55 17.21 30.76
C THR A 42 -12.12 17.39 29.34
N GLU A 43 -11.33 17.30 28.27
CA GLU A 43 -11.87 17.15 26.90
C GLU A 43 -12.55 15.78 26.71
N ALA A 44 -12.08 14.75 27.40
CA ALA A 44 -12.73 13.44 27.44
C ALA A 44 -14.03 13.45 28.26
N ASP A 45 -14.17 14.41 29.20
CA ASP A 45 -15.30 14.52 30.13
C ASP A 45 -16.25 15.71 29.81
N GLY A 46 -16.30 16.17 28.55
CA GLY A 46 -17.36 17.07 28.07
C GLY A 46 -17.20 18.56 28.39
N THR A 47 -16.02 19.15 28.19
CA THR A 47 -15.83 20.61 28.33
C THR A 47 -15.80 21.39 27.01
N GLN A 48 -16.39 22.59 27.06
CA GLN A 48 -16.84 23.54 26.03
C GLN A 48 -15.73 24.19 25.17
N LEU A 49 -14.60 23.53 24.94
CA LEU A 49 -13.43 24.09 24.24
C LEU A 49 -13.31 23.62 22.78
N ALA A 50 -13.85 22.45 22.44
CA ALA A 50 -13.80 21.93 21.08
C ALA A 50 -15.05 22.38 20.29
N GLY A 51 -14.86 22.92 19.08
CA GLY A 51 -15.93 23.27 18.14
C GLY A 51 -16.65 22.06 17.53
N ARG A 52 -17.03 21.09 18.38
CA ARG A 52 -17.72 19.85 17.99
C ARG A 52 -19.21 20.13 17.85
N PRO A 53 -19.84 19.81 16.71
CA PRO A 53 -21.29 19.90 16.56
C PRO A 53 -22.01 19.01 17.58
N ASN A 54 -23.18 19.43 18.04
CA ASN A 54 -24.00 18.65 18.98
C ASN A 54 -24.61 17.41 18.25
N PRO A 55 -24.39 16.17 18.73
CA PRO A 55 -24.91 14.96 18.10
C PRO A 55 -26.42 14.92 17.88
N HIS A 56 -27.21 15.61 18.70
CA HIS A 56 -28.67 15.72 18.51
C HIS A 56 -29.08 16.40 17.20
N THR A 57 -28.16 17.13 16.56
CA THR A 57 -28.42 17.82 15.28
C THR A 57 -28.07 16.96 14.06
N PHE A 58 -27.48 15.78 14.25
CA PHE A 58 -27.17 14.89 13.16
C PHE A 58 -28.45 14.21 12.63
N PRO A 59 -28.77 14.30 11.32
CA PRO A 59 -30.06 13.87 10.78
C PRO A 59 -30.13 12.36 10.50
N PHE A 60 -29.43 11.53 11.29
CA PHE A 60 -29.33 10.08 11.09
C PHE A 60 -29.66 9.34 12.39
N ALA A 61 -30.59 8.38 12.31
CA ALA A 61 -30.96 7.54 13.46
C ALA A 61 -30.17 6.23 13.52
N SER A 62 -29.84 5.65 12.37
CA SER A 62 -28.97 4.48 12.24
C SER A 62 -28.43 4.31 10.80
N ILE A 63 -27.42 3.46 10.64
CA ILE A 63 -26.91 2.99 9.34
C ILE A 63 -26.99 1.46 9.33
N ILE A 64 -27.61 0.88 8.30
CA ILE A 64 -27.75 -0.58 8.17
C ILE A 64 -26.85 -1.10 7.05
N LEU A 65 -25.95 -2.00 7.39
CA LEU A 65 -25.07 -2.71 6.45
C LEU A 65 -25.68 -4.06 6.10
N ASN A 66 -26.24 -4.18 4.90
CA ASN A 66 -26.75 -5.44 4.38
C ASN A 66 -25.61 -6.22 3.71
N LEU A 67 -25.07 -7.21 4.41
CA LEU A 67 -23.94 -8.00 3.95
C LEU A 67 -24.39 -9.06 2.95
N LYS A 68 -23.62 -9.20 1.88
CA LYS A 68 -23.74 -10.35 0.98
C LYS A 68 -23.36 -11.63 1.74
N PRO A 69 -23.88 -12.81 1.34
CA PRO A 69 -23.36 -14.08 1.82
C PRO A 69 -21.82 -14.16 1.63
N PRO A 70 -21.11 -14.88 2.50
CA PRO A 70 -19.68 -15.12 2.32
C PRO A 70 -19.38 -15.69 0.93
N LEU A 71 -18.23 -15.29 0.37
CA LEU A 71 -17.73 -15.92 -0.86
C LEU A 71 -17.42 -17.39 -0.59
N SER A 72 -17.72 -18.26 -1.56
CA SER A 72 -17.27 -19.66 -1.51
C SER A 72 -15.75 -19.72 -1.61
N THR A 73 -15.16 -20.69 -0.93
CA THR A 73 -13.76 -21.09 -1.18
C THR A 73 -13.74 -22.35 -2.03
N SER A 74 -12.60 -22.68 -2.62
CA SER A 74 -12.40 -23.97 -3.29
C SER A 74 -12.62 -25.18 -2.36
N SER A 75 -12.41 -24.98 -1.05
CA SER A 75 -12.54 -26.01 -0.01
C SER A 75 -13.91 -26.05 0.69
N GLU A 76 -14.68 -24.97 0.68
CA GLU A 76 -15.98 -24.88 1.36
C GLU A 76 -17.00 -24.12 0.49
N PRO A 77 -18.12 -24.76 0.09
CA PRO A 77 -19.17 -24.09 -0.67
C PRO A 77 -19.80 -22.96 0.14
N ALA A 78 -20.23 -21.89 -0.53
CA ALA A 78 -20.94 -20.79 0.11
C ALA A 78 -22.16 -21.36 0.84
N ALA A 79 -22.16 -21.27 2.17
CA ALA A 79 -23.35 -21.59 2.93
C ALA A 79 -24.49 -20.71 2.41
N SER A 80 -25.64 -21.31 2.10
CA SER A 80 -26.88 -20.58 1.82
C SER A 80 -27.36 -19.89 3.10
N SER A 81 -26.65 -18.85 3.54
CA SER A 81 -27.02 -18.01 4.67
C SER A 81 -27.83 -16.83 4.15
N ALA A 82 -28.92 -16.50 4.84
CA ALA A 82 -29.63 -15.25 4.59
C ALA A 82 -28.67 -14.06 4.73
N PRO A 83 -28.87 -12.97 3.96
CA PRO A 83 -28.13 -11.72 4.14
C PRO A 83 -28.14 -11.31 5.61
N THR A 84 -26.97 -10.97 6.15
CA THR A 84 -26.84 -10.50 7.53
C THR A 84 -26.87 -8.97 7.55
N ALA A 85 -27.72 -8.40 8.40
CA ALA A 85 -27.77 -6.95 8.59
C ALA A 85 -27.00 -6.56 9.84
N LEU A 86 -26.05 -5.62 9.72
CA LEU A 86 -25.38 -5.00 10.86
C LEU A 86 -25.90 -3.57 11.04
N GLU A 87 -26.50 -3.28 12.19
CA GLU A 87 -26.98 -1.94 12.52
C GLU A 87 -25.92 -1.13 13.29
N ILE A 88 -25.59 0.05 12.78
CA ILE A 88 -24.77 1.08 13.43
C ILE A 88 -25.73 2.11 14.04
N ALA A 89 -25.82 2.14 15.37
CA ALA A 89 -26.68 3.02 16.17
C ALA A 89 -25.98 3.36 17.49
N GLY A 90 -26.57 4.27 18.30
CA GLY A 90 -26.04 4.62 19.62
C GLY A 90 -24.62 5.19 19.56
N GLU A 91 -23.74 4.72 20.46
CA GLU A 91 -22.35 5.20 20.58
C GLU A 91 -21.54 5.02 19.29
N ASP A 92 -21.75 3.92 18.54
CA ASP A 92 -21.06 3.69 17.28
C ASP A 92 -21.48 4.71 16.21
N LEU A 93 -22.76 5.07 16.18
CA LEU A 93 -23.26 6.09 15.26
C LEU A 93 -22.74 7.48 15.64
N GLU A 94 -22.71 7.79 16.93
CA GLU A 94 -22.12 9.04 17.42
C GLU A 94 -20.64 9.14 17.03
N ALA A 95 -19.87 8.07 17.24
CA ALA A 95 -18.47 8.00 16.82
C ALA A 95 -18.30 8.10 15.29
N ALA A 96 -19.22 7.53 14.51
CA ALA A 96 -19.22 7.59 13.05
C ALA A 96 -19.46 9.01 12.51
N LEU A 97 -20.28 9.81 13.19
CA LEU A 97 -20.75 11.11 12.70
C LEU A 97 -19.98 12.29 13.30
N GLN A 98 -19.21 12.06 14.37
CA GLN A 98 -18.45 13.08 15.07
C GLN A 98 -16.97 13.11 14.66
N TYR A 99 -16.30 14.24 14.92
CA TYR A 99 -14.85 14.33 14.87
C TYR A 99 -14.18 13.26 15.77
N GLY A 100 -13.14 12.64 15.22
CA GLY A 100 -12.33 11.61 15.88
C GLY A 100 -10.83 11.88 15.82
N PRO A 101 -10.01 11.00 16.42
CA PRO A 101 -8.55 11.15 16.43
C PRO A 101 -7.94 11.00 15.03
N SER A 102 -6.86 11.76 14.75
CA SER A 102 -6.13 11.67 13.47
C SER A 102 -5.58 10.28 13.18
N ALA A 103 -5.17 9.54 14.22
CA ALA A 103 -4.69 8.17 14.08
C ALA A 103 -5.79 7.16 13.71
N GLY A 104 -7.07 7.56 13.76
CA GLY A 104 -8.23 6.70 13.61
C GLY A 104 -8.93 6.36 14.93
N LEU A 105 -10.12 5.78 14.82
CA LEU A 105 -10.94 5.35 15.96
C LEU A 105 -10.20 4.30 16.79
N PRO A 106 -10.11 4.47 18.13
CA PRO A 106 -9.37 3.55 19.00
C PRO A 106 -9.81 2.09 18.86
N GLN A 107 -11.11 1.84 18.68
CA GLN A 107 -11.68 0.51 18.53
C GLN A 107 -11.18 -0.17 17.25
N LEU A 108 -11.18 0.55 16.12
CA LEU A 108 -10.67 0.03 14.86
C LEU A 108 -9.15 -0.19 14.93
N ARG A 109 -8.40 0.76 15.51
CA ARG A 109 -6.95 0.63 15.69
C ARG A 109 -6.59 -0.62 16.50
N GLY A 110 -7.32 -0.90 17.58
CA GLY A 110 -7.13 -2.11 18.37
C GLY A 110 -7.32 -3.38 17.54
N VAL A 111 -8.41 -3.47 16.77
CA VAL A 111 -8.66 -4.60 15.86
C VAL A 111 -7.56 -4.75 14.81
N LEU A 112 -7.05 -3.65 14.27
CA LEU A 112 -5.96 -3.68 13.29
C LEU A 112 -4.62 -4.08 13.92
N GLU A 113 -4.32 -3.63 15.13
CA GLU A 113 -3.14 -4.10 15.88
C GLU A 113 -3.24 -5.60 16.18
N ASP A 114 -4.43 -6.11 16.51
CA ASP A 114 -4.67 -7.54 16.70
C ASP A 114 -4.44 -8.31 15.40
N LEU A 115 -5.00 -7.82 14.29
CA LEU A 115 -4.81 -8.39 12.95
C LEU A 115 -3.33 -8.45 12.58
N GLN A 116 -2.58 -7.35 12.76
CA GLN A 116 -1.16 -7.29 12.45
C GLN A 116 -0.36 -8.25 13.33
N SER A 117 -0.73 -8.36 14.61
CA SER A 117 -0.09 -9.27 15.55
C SER A 117 -0.30 -10.74 15.21
N THR A 118 -1.53 -11.10 14.84
CA THR A 118 -1.88 -12.47 14.42
C THR A 118 -1.26 -12.84 13.08
N VAL A 119 -1.39 -11.99 12.06
CA VAL A 119 -0.98 -12.33 10.68
C VAL A 119 0.52 -12.23 10.49
N HIS A 120 1.17 -11.22 11.06
CA HIS A 120 2.61 -10.97 10.89
C HIS A 120 3.45 -11.39 12.11
N LYS A 121 2.84 -12.05 13.11
CA LYS A 121 3.52 -12.62 14.28
C LYS A 121 4.38 -11.60 15.06
N ARG A 122 3.91 -10.35 15.12
CA ARG A 122 4.55 -9.25 15.85
C ARG A 122 3.78 -8.95 17.13
N GLU A 123 4.41 -9.09 18.28
CA GLU A 123 3.74 -8.85 19.57
C GLU A 123 3.31 -7.38 19.71
N LYS A 124 2.07 -7.14 20.15
CA LYS A 124 1.55 -5.78 20.42
C LYS A 124 2.35 -5.09 21.52
N GLY A 125 2.39 -3.76 21.47
CA GLY A 125 3.10 -2.95 22.45
C GLY A 125 4.62 -2.88 22.27
N THR A 126 5.20 -3.63 21.32
CA THR A 126 6.66 -3.72 21.11
C THR A 126 7.22 -2.67 20.12
N GLY A 127 7.10 -1.39 20.46
CA GLY A 127 7.76 -0.29 19.70
C GLY A 127 7.11 0.10 18.36
N TRP A 128 6.10 -0.65 17.91
CA TRP A 128 5.26 -0.33 16.73
C TRP A 128 3.82 0.02 17.13
N THR A 129 3.05 0.61 16.20
CA THR A 129 1.60 0.86 16.32
C THR A 129 0.97 0.96 14.92
N VAL A 130 -0.35 1.15 14.88
CA VAL A 130 -1.13 1.35 13.65
C VAL A 130 -1.81 2.71 13.63
N SER A 131 -1.83 3.34 12.45
CA SER A 131 -2.66 4.51 12.14
C SER A 131 -3.50 4.28 10.88
N VAL A 132 -4.73 4.82 10.88
CA VAL A 132 -5.72 4.66 9.81
C VAL A 132 -5.67 5.85 8.86
N GLY A 133 -5.79 5.58 7.56
CA GLY A 133 -5.76 6.60 6.52
C GLY A 133 -6.75 6.31 5.39
N SER A 134 -6.81 7.25 4.44
CA SER A 134 -7.75 7.19 3.31
C SER A 134 -7.29 6.23 2.18
N GLY A 135 -6.84 5.03 2.57
CA GLY A 135 -6.16 4.03 1.74
C GLY A 135 -4.63 4.15 1.79
N SER A 136 -3.92 3.15 1.28
CA SER A 136 -2.43 3.12 1.29
C SER A 136 -1.82 4.33 0.56
N GLN A 137 -2.41 4.80 -0.55
CA GLN A 137 -1.92 5.99 -1.28
C GLN A 137 -1.80 7.24 -0.38
N ASP A 138 -2.80 7.50 0.46
CA ASP A 138 -2.82 8.64 1.39
C ASP A 138 -1.69 8.52 2.41
N LEU A 139 -1.58 7.34 3.03
CA LEU A 139 -0.60 7.07 4.06
C LEU A 139 0.83 7.02 3.51
N MET A 140 1.03 6.49 2.30
CA MET A 140 2.33 6.49 1.64
C MET A 140 2.81 7.90 1.35
N TYR A 141 1.93 8.76 0.82
CA TYR A 141 2.29 10.17 0.58
C TYR A 141 2.74 10.86 1.87
N LYS A 142 1.96 10.70 2.95
CA LYS A 142 2.31 11.23 4.28
C LYS A 142 3.59 10.57 4.82
N GLY A 143 3.77 9.28 4.61
CA GLY A 143 4.97 8.53 4.95
C GLY A 143 6.20 9.15 4.28
N PHE A 144 6.13 9.40 2.96
CA PHE A 144 7.22 10.03 2.23
C PHE A 144 7.51 11.44 2.77
N GLN A 145 6.48 12.21 3.12
CA GLN A 145 6.65 13.52 3.76
C GLN A 145 7.36 13.47 5.12
N THR A 146 7.27 12.35 5.86
CA THR A 146 7.98 12.23 7.15
C THR A 146 9.49 12.01 6.99
N VAL A 147 9.93 11.47 5.85
CA VAL A 147 11.32 11.02 5.65
C VAL A 147 12.06 11.70 4.49
N LEU A 148 11.37 12.42 3.61
CA LEU A 148 11.94 13.08 2.43
C LEU A 148 11.86 14.60 2.53
N SER A 149 12.89 15.25 2.02
CA SER A 149 12.91 16.68 1.66
C SER A 149 13.13 16.84 0.16
N PRO A 150 12.87 18.03 -0.42
CA PRO A 150 13.25 18.31 -1.80
C PRO A 150 14.74 18.03 -2.05
N GLY A 151 15.03 17.27 -3.11
CA GLY A 151 16.36 16.81 -3.47
C GLY A 151 16.81 15.51 -2.78
N ASP A 152 16.02 14.95 -1.84
CA ASP A 152 16.39 13.70 -1.18
C ASP A 152 16.23 12.51 -2.14
N PRO A 153 17.22 11.61 -2.21
CA PRO A 153 17.10 10.41 -3.01
C PRO A 153 16.18 9.38 -2.35
N VAL A 154 15.30 8.80 -3.17
CA VAL A 154 14.43 7.67 -2.81
C VAL A 154 14.68 6.51 -3.77
N LEU A 155 14.95 5.35 -3.21
CA LEU A 155 15.14 4.11 -3.95
C LEU A 155 13.77 3.54 -4.33
N LEU A 156 13.63 3.10 -5.56
CA LEU A 156 12.38 2.57 -6.10
C LEU A 156 12.65 1.20 -6.70
N GLU A 157 11.99 0.17 -6.18
CA GLU A 157 11.85 -1.10 -6.92
C GLU A 157 11.29 -0.80 -8.31
N THR A 158 11.91 -1.26 -9.41
CA THR A 158 11.46 -0.92 -10.77
C THR A 158 11.35 -2.15 -11.68
N PRO A 159 10.23 -2.31 -12.42
CA PRO A 159 9.08 -1.39 -12.54
C PRO A 159 8.21 -1.35 -11.27
N LEU A 160 7.47 -0.25 -11.05
CA LEU A 160 6.60 -0.06 -9.88
C LEU A 160 5.21 0.47 -10.21
N TYR A 161 4.37 0.56 -9.18
CA TYR A 161 3.06 1.18 -9.25
C TYR A 161 3.18 2.67 -9.63
N ALA A 162 2.78 2.99 -10.86
CA ALA A 162 2.88 4.34 -11.41
C ALA A 162 2.18 5.42 -10.56
N GLY A 163 1.19 5.06 -9.74
CA GLY A 163 0.49 6.00 -8.86
C GLY A 163 1.31 6.50 -7.67
N ALA A 164 2.42 5.83 -7.33
CA ALA A 164 3.37 6.35 -6.34
C ALA A 164 4.20 7.52 -6.88
N LEU A 165 4.47 7.57 -8.19
CA LEU A 165 5.38 8.56 -8.79
C LEU A 165 4.93 10.02 -8.62
N PRO A 166 3.65 10.40 -8.84
CA PRO A 166 3.22 11.78 -8.65
C PRO A 166 3.45 12.27 -7.22
N ALA A 167 3.13 11.44 -6.22
CA ALA A 167 3.29 11.76 -4.81
C ALA A 167 4.76 12.07 -4.47
N ILE A 168 5.69 11.25 -4.97
CA ILE A 168 7.12 11.40 -4.73
C ILE A 168 7.69 12.61 -5.49
N ARG A 169 7.30 12.80 -6.76
CA ARG A 169 7.72 13.95 -7.59
C ARG A 169 7.26 15.27 -7.00
N MET A 170 6.06 15.33 -6.41
CA MET A 170 5.55 16.52 -5.74
C MET A 170 6.39 16.93 -4.53
N LEU A 171 7.10 16.00 -3.89
CA LEU A 171 8.04 16.29 -2.81
C LEU A 171 9.41 16.76 -3.32
N GLY A 172 9.61 16.79 -4.64
CA GLY A 172 10.89 17.15 -5.25
C GLY A 172 12.00 16.14 -4.98
N ALA A 173 11.66 14.90 -4.62
CA ALA A 173 12.65 13.85 -4.35
C ALA A 173 13.32 13.36 -5.64
N GLU A 174 14.58 12.94 -5.51
CA GLU A 174 15.33 12.32 -6.60
C GLU A 174 14.94 10.84 -6.71
N LEU A 175 14.40 10.43 -7.86
CA LEU A 175 13.93 9.08 -8.10
C LEU A 175 15.09 8.18 -8.55
N VAL A 176 15.45 7.19 -7.74
CA VAL A 176 16.56 6.26 -8.01
C VAL A 176 15.99 4.88 -8.31
N GLU A 177 16.14 4.42 -9.56
CA GLU A 177 15.65 3.11 -9.98
C GLU A 177 16.56 1.98 -9.45
N VAL A 178 15.95 0.95 -8.86
CA VAL A 178 16.58 -0.33 -8.50
C VAL A 178 15.88 -1.43 -9.28
N ASP A 179 16.58 -2.00 -10.26
CA ASP A 179 16.00 -3.01 -11.15
C ASP A 179 15.65 -4.31 -10.40
N VAL A 180 14.50 -4.88 -10.74
CA VAL A 180 14.04 -6.20 -10.24
C VAL A 180 14.47 -7.35 -11.14
N ASP A 181 14.42 -8.56 -10.59
CA ASP A 181 14.39 -9.81 -11.36
C ASP A 181 13.00 -10.47 -11.26
N GLU A 182 12.85 -11.71 -11.74
CA GLU A 182 11.57 -12.45 -11.71
C GLU A 182 11.04 -12.71 -10.28
N GLN A 183 11.86 -12.49 -9.25
CA GLN A 183 11.49 -12.58 -7.82
C GLN A 183 11.30 -11.21 -7.16
N GLY A 184 11.23 -10.12 -7.93
CA GLY A 184 11.06 -8.76 -7.41
C GLY A 184 12.39 -8.10 -7.03
N LEU A 185 12.35 -7.25 -6.00
CA LEU A 185 13.49 -6.45 -5.56
C LEU A 185 14.73 -7.31 -5.26
N SER A 186 15.83 -7.05 -5.97
CA SER A 186 17.08 -7.79 -5.83
C SER A 186 18.03 -7.12 -4.84
N ALA A 187 18.42 -7.85 -3.79
CA ALA A 187 19.42 -7.41 -2.82
C ALA A 187 20.77 -7.08 -3.50
N ILE A 188 21.16 -7.85 -4.52
CA ILE A 188 22.40 -7.61 -5.29
C ILE A 188 22.32 -6.28 -6.06
N ASN A 189 21.19 -6.01 -6.72
CA ASN A 189 21.02 -4.74 -7.45
C ASN A 189 20.93 -3.56 -6.49
N LEU A 190 20.20 -3.72 -5.38
CA LEU A 190 20.11 -2.72 -4.32
C LEU A 190 21.49 -2.39 -3.74
N GLU A 191 22.27 -3.41 -3.38
CA GLU A 191 23.62 -3.22 -2.86
C GLU A 191 24.55 -2.63 -3.91
N ARG A 192 24.43 -2.98 -5.19
CA ARG A 192 25.21 -2.36 -6.27
C ARG A 192 24.95 -0.86 -6.35
N VAL A 193 23.70 -0.43 -6.29
CA VAL A 193 23.33 1.00 -6.32
C VAL A 193 23.91 1.73 -5.11
N LEU A 194 23.78 1.14 -3.91
CA LEU A 194 24.27 1.75 -2.66
C LEU A 194 25.80 1.75 -2.54
N ALA A 195 26.48 0.68 -2.96
CA ALA A 195 27.94 0.56 -2.90
C ALA A 195 28.65 1.47 -3.92
N SER A 196 27.99 1.78 -5.03
CA SER A 196 28.49 2.73 -6.04
C SER A 196 27.99 4.15 -5.84
N TRP A 197 27.38 4.45 -4.68
CA TRP A 197 26.81 5.76 -4.42
C TRP A 197 27.88 6.86 -4.46
N PRO A 198 27.65 7.97 -5.19
CA PRO A 198 28.67 9.02 -5.34
C PRO A 198 29.09 9.62 -4.00
N GLU A 199 30.41 9.77 -3.81
CA GLU A 199 30.96 10.44 -2.63
C GLU A 199 30.47 11.89 -2.55
N GLY A 200 30.08 12.33 -1.35
CA GLY A 200 29.55 13.69 -1.11
C GLY A 200 28.09 13.90 -1.52
N LYS A 201 27.44 12.94 -2.19
CA LYS A 201 26.00 13.00 -2.47
C LYS A 201 25.21 12.60 -1.22
N LYS A 202 24.05 13.23 -1.01
CA LYS A 202 23.13 12.85 0.06
C LYS A 202 22.77 11.37 -0.08
N GLN A 203 22.81 10.62 1.02
CA GLN A 203 22.50 9.19 1.03
C GLN A 203 20.98 8.97 0.95
N PRO A 204 20.53 7.93 0.23
CA PRO A 204 19.14 7.49 0.31
C PRO A 204 18.85 7.00 1.72
N ARG A 205 17.60 7.17 2.16
CA ARG A 205 17.13 6.70 3.49
C ARG A 205 15.90 5.81 3.41
N VAL A 206 15.31 5.66 2.24
CA VAL A 206 14.08 4.91 2.06
C VAL A 206 14.05 4.22 0.70
N ILE A 207 13.57 2.98 0.69
CA ILE A 207 13.19 2.22 -0.49
C ILE A 207 11.69 1.96 -0.51
N TYR A 208 11.04 2.24 -1.63
CA TYR A 208 9.67 1.82 -1.91
C TYR A 208 9.66 0.44 -2.58
N SER A 209 8.92 -0.51 -2.03
CA SER A 209 8.81 -1.88 -2.53
C SER A 209 7.36 -2.38 -2.45
N THR A 210 6.96 -3.17 -3.44
CA THR A 210 5.67 -3.87 -3.48
C THR A 210 5.95 -5.37 -3.53
N PRO A 211 6.20 -6.03 -2.39
CA PRO A 211 6.80 -7.37 -2.38
C PRO A 211 5.87 -8.51 -2.78
N THR A 212 4.56 -8.29 -2.86
CA THR A 212 3.57 -9.32 -3.17
C THR A 212 2.72 -8.89 -4.35
N GLY A 213 2.68 -9.70 -5.41
CA GLY A 213 1.85 -9.43 -6.59
C GLY A 213 2.11 -8.06 -7.20
N CYS A 214 3.39 -7.67 -7.30
CA CYS A 214 3.85 -6.33 -7.62
C CYS A 214 3.12 -5.73 -8.83
N ASN A 215 2.71 -4.47 -8.75
CA ASN A 215 2.16 -3.75 -9.89
C ASN A 215 3.31 -2.98 -10.54
N PRO A 216 3.72 -3.27 -11.79
CA PRO A 216 3.01 -4.08 -12.77
C PRO A 216 3.48 -5.54 -12.88
N SER A 217 4.65 -5.90 -12.33
CA SER A 217 5.39 -7.11 -12.72
C SER A 217 4.70 -8.44 -12.41
N GLY A 218 3.77 -8.45 -11.44
CA GLY A 218 3.14 -9.65 -10.90
C GLY A 218 4.05 -10.49 -10.01
N CYS A 219 5.31 -10.09 -9.83
CA CYS A 219 6.29 -10.81 -9.04
C CYS A 219 5.94 -10.77 -7.55
N SER A 220 6.28 -11.85 -6.84
CA SER A 220 6.23 -11.93 -5.39
C SER A 220 7.58 -12.39 -4.86
N ALA A 221 8.15 -11.62 -3.92
CA ALA A 221 9.42 -11.93 -3.32
C ALA A 221 9.30 -13.11 -2.35
N SER A 222 10.22 -14.07 -2.44
CA SER A 222 10.33 -15.17 -1.48
C SER A 222 10.76 -14.67 -0.10
N ARG A 223 10.61 -15.54 0.91
CA ARG A 223 11.11 -15.27 2.26
C ARG A 223 12.60 -14.95 2.27
N GLU A 224 13.39 -15.77 1.57
CA GLU A 224 14.85 -15.63 1.47
C GLU A 224 15.23 -14.34 0.76
N ARG A 225 14.46 -13.96 -0.29
CA ARG A 225 14.65 -12.71 -1.01
C ARG A 225 14.43 -11.50 -0.09
N LYS A 226 13.35 -11.50 0.69
CA LYS A 226 13.05 -10.43 1.65
C LYS A 226 14.12 -10.33 2.75
N LEU A 227 14.59 -11.46 3.28
CA LEU A 227 15.69 -11.47 4.26
C LEU A 227 16.99 -10.88 3.69
N ALA A 228 17.36 -11.25 2.46
CA ALA A 228 18.54 -10.70 1.82
C ALA A 228 18.44 -9.18 1.60
N VAL A 229 17.26 -8.68 1.22
CA VAL A 229 17.01 -7.23 1.11
C VAL A 229 17.08 -6.53 2.47
N LEU A 230 16.53 -7.14 3.52
CA LEU A 230 16.62 -6.62 4.89
C LEU A 230 18.06 -6.48 5.36
N GLU A 231 18.94 -7.44 5.05
CA GLU A 231 20.37 -7.35 5.40
C GLU A 231 21.06 -6.16 4.73
N VAL A 232 20.73 -5.90 3.45
CA VAL A 232 21.23 -4.72 2.74
C VAL A 232 20.65 -3.44 3.37
N CYS A 233 19.36 -3.40 3.65
CA CYS A 233 18.73 -2.23 4.27
C CYS A 233 19.31 -1.93 5.65
N LYS A 234 19.57 -2.96 6.47
CA LYS A 234 20.28 -2.83 7.76
C LYS A 234 21.70 -2.27 7.57
N LYS A 235 22.46 -2.80 6.61
CA LYS A 235 23.84 -2.37 6.36
C LYS A 235 23.95 -0.89 5.99
N TYR A 236 22.99 -0.36 5.24
CA TYR A 236 23.00 1.01 4.73
C TYR A 236 22.00 1.95 5.44
N ASP A 237 21.38 1.52 6.54
CA ASP A 237 20.39 2.30 7.32
C ASP A 237 19.22 2.81 6.45
N ILE A 238 18.63 1.91 5.65
CA ILE A 238 17.53 2.21 4.73
C ILE A 238 16.20 1.74 5.31
N LEU A 239 15.22 2.64 5.37
CA LEU A 239 13.82 2.31 5.66
C LEU A 239 13.18 1.59 4.48
N ILE A 240 12.37 0.58 4.74
CA ILE A 240 11.54 -0.10 3.75
C ILE A 240 10.12 0.43 3.87
N PHE A 241 9.63 1.06 2.82
CA PHE A 241 8.22 1.35 2.62
C PHE A 241 7.61 0.19 1.85
N GLU A 242 7.01 -0.74 2.60
CA GLU A 242 6.34 -1.93 2.10
C GLU A 242 4.89 -1.58 1.75
N ASP A 243 4.59 -1.31 0.48
CA ASP A 243 3.22 -1.12 -0.02
C ASP A 243 2.65 -2.45 -0.48
N ASP A 244 1.70 -3.00 0.28
CA ASP A 244 1.29 -4.39 0.10
C ASP A 244 -0.23 -4.58 0.00
N PRO A 245 -0.92 -3.86 -0.92
CA PRO A 245 -2.37 -3.94 -1.09
C PRO A 245 -2.83 -5.29 -1.66
N TYR A 246 -1.89 -6.14 -2.08
CA TYR A 246 -2.13 -7.46 -2.66
C TYR A 246 -1.65 -8.61 -1.77
N TYR A 247 -1.17 -8.34 -0.55
CA TYR A 247 -0.62 -9.36 0.37
C TYR A 247 -1.51 -10.59 0.51
N TYR A 248 -2.81 -10.35 0.65
CA TYR A 248 -3.83 -11.37 0.87
C TYR A 248 -4.38 -11.97 -0.43
N LEU A 249 -3.99 -11.47 -1.61
CA LEU A 249 -4.44 -11.98 -2.91
C LEU A 249 -3.55 -13.13 -3.38
N THR A 250 -3.30 -14.10 -2.50
CA THR A 250 -2.49 -15.28 -2.79
C THR A 250 -2.98 -16.45 -1.95
N GLN A 251 -2.81 -17.66 -2.48
CA GLN A 251 -3.18 -18.90 -1.79
C GLN A 251 -2.15 -19.29 -0.72
N THR A 252 -0.95 -18.71 -0.74
CA THR A 252 0.09 -18.97 0.26
C THR A 252 0.76 -17.66 0.67
N LEU A 253 0.51 -17.22 1.89
CA LEU A 253 1.13 -16.03 2.44
C LEU A 253 2.63 -16.26 2.65
N ILE A 254 3.44 -15.44 1.98
CA ILE A 254 4.88 -15.33 2.25
C ILE A 254 5.06 -14.23 3.31
N PRO A 255 5.77 -14.49 4.43
CA PRO A 255 6.00 -13.50 5.48
C PRO A 255 6.37 -12.11 4.94
N SER A 256 5.76 -11.06 5.49
CA SER A 256 6.02 -9.67 5.11
C SER A 256 7.43 -9.22 5.54
N TYR A 257 7.91 -8.09 5.00
CA TYR A 257 9.10 -7.45 5.54
C TYR A 257 8.91 -7.12 7.02
N PHE A 258 7.71 -6.65 7.40
CA PHE A 258 7.38 -6.35 8.79
C PHE A 258 7.46 -7.59 9.71
N GLU A 259 7.03 -8.78 9.27
CA GLU A 259 7.21 -10.03 10.03
C GLU A 259 8.69 -10.41 10.15
N LEU A 260 9.42 -10.35 9.03
CA LEU A 260 10.79 -10.85 8.94
C LEU A 260 11.85 -9.94 9.55
N GLU A 261 11.57 -8.63 9.67
CA GLU A 261 12.50 -7.61 10.14
C GLU A 261 13.21 -8.01 11.44
N LYS A 262 12.48 -8.54 12.44
CA LYS A 262 13.07 -8.90 13.75
C LYS A 262 14.09 -10.03 13.69
N GLN A 263 14.15 -10.79 12.60
CA GLN A 263 15.16 -11.84 12.41
C GLN A 263 16.50 -11.26 11.97
N VAL A 264 16.49 -10.09 11.34
CA VAL A 264 17.69 -9.39 10.83
C VAL A 264 18.08 -8.23 11.74
N ILE A 265 17.08 -7.52 12.25
CA ILE A 265 17.17 -6.32 13.08
C ILE A 265 16.33 -6.57 14.34
N PRO A 266 16.88 -7.20 15.40
CA PRO A 266 16.11 -7.60 16.58
C PRO A 266 15.29 -6.48 17.24
N GLU A 267 15.80 -5.25 17.19
CA GLU A 267 15.17 -4.02 17.66
C GLU A 267 14.03 -3.51 16.74
N GLY A 268 14.00 -3.96 15.48
CA GLY A 268 13.09 -3.49 14.44
C GLY A 268 13.42 -2.08 13.94
N GLY A 269 12.40 -1.32 13.53
CA GLY A 269 12.55 0.12 13.31
C GLY A 269 12.72 0.58 11.85
N HIS A 270 12.85 -0.35 10.92
CA HIS A 270 13.16 -0.12 9.51
C HIS A 270 11.97 -0.29 8.56
N VAL A 271 10.92 -1.01 8.94
CA VAL A 271 9.77 -1.27 8.06
C VAL A 271 8.56 -0.39 8.41
N LEU A 272 8.10 0.40 7.44
CA LEU A 272 6.74 0.94 7.39
C LEU A 272 5.93 0.12 6.37
N ARG A 273 4.93 -0.57 6.87
CA ARG A 273 4.00 -1.35 6.06
C ARG A 273 2.73 -0.56 5.80
N PHE A 274 2.30 -0.50 4.55
CA PHE A 274 1.06 0.15 4.10
C PHE A 274 0.09 -0.90 3.58
N ASP A 275 -1.04 -1.02 4.27
CA ASP A 275 -2.12 -1.93 3.94
C ASP A 275 -3.35 -1.15 3.43
N SER A 276 -4.23 -1.85 2.71
CA SER A 276 -5.41 -1.23 2.09
C SER A 276 -6.58 -2.21 2.02
N MET A 277 -7.77 -1.76 2.42
CA MET A 277 -9.01 -2.52 2.22
C MET A 277 -9.48 -2.51 0.75
N SER A 278 -8.79 -1.78 -0.12
CA SER A 278 -9.26 -1.50 -1.49
C SER A 278 -9.41 -2.73 -2.38
N LYS A 279 -8.63 -3.79 -2.12
CA LYS A 279 -8.59 -5.01 -2.94
C LYS A 279 -9.26 -6.22 -2.29
N LEU A 280 -9.72 -6.05 -1.05
CA LEU A 280 -10.34 -7.11 -0.25
C LEU A 280 -11.80 -6.82 0.06
N LEU A 281 -12.13 -5.56 0.36
CA LEU A 281 -13.50 -5.13 0.68
C LEU A 281 -14.05 -4.23 -0.42
N SER A 282 -13.51 -3.02 -0.55
CA SER A 282 -13.94 -2.04 -1.56
C SER A 282 -12.98 -0.87 -1.65
N ALA A 283 -12.54 -0.56 -2.88
CA ALA A 283 -11.75 0.64 -3.15
C ALA A 283 -12.51 1.94 -2.84
N GLY A 284 -13.84 1.91 -2.84
CA GLY A 284 -14.71 3.07 -2.55
C GLY A 284 -14.79 3.44 -1.08
N MET A 285 -14.47 2.52 -0.15
CA MET A 285 -14.45 2.83 1.28
C MET A 285 -13.37 3.85 1.66
N ARG A 286 -12.35 4.00 0.81
CA ARG A 286 -11.17 4.84 1.05
C ARG A 286 -10.58 4.58 2.44
N LEU A 287 -10.24 3.32 2.71
CA LEU A 287 -9.74 2.90 4.02
C LEU A 287 -8.48 2.03 3.86
N GLY A 288 -7.47 2.33 4.64
CA GLY A 288 -6.21 1.59 4.77
C GLY A 288 -5.53 1.95 6.07
N TRP A 289 -4.39 1.34 6.35
CA TRP A 289 -3.64 1.62 7.57
C TRP A 289 -2.14 1.48 7.32
N VAL A 290 -1.36 2.12 8.20
CA VAL A 290 0.09 2.04 8.23
C VAL A 290 0.50 1.38 9.53
N THR A 291 1.40 0.40 9.45
CA THR A 291 1.98 -0.30 10.59
C THR A 291 3.48 -0.04 10.60
N GLY A 292 4.04 0.37 11.73
CA GLY A 292 5.47 0.63 11.81
C GLY A 292 5.91 1.24 13.14
N PRO A 293 7.15 1.72 13.21
CA PRO A 293 7.72 2.32 14.42
C PRO A 293 6.88 3.51 14.90
N LYS A 294 6.59 3.56 16.21
CA LYS A 294 5.71 4.58 16.80
C LYS A 294 6.08 6.01 16.41
N ALA A 295 7.36 6.33 16.36
CA ALA A 295 7.83 7.68 16.00
C ALA A 295 7.42 8.09 14.58
N LEU A 296 7.56 7.18 13.61
CA LEU A 296 7.22 7.44 12.21
C LEU A 296 5.71 7.45 12.00
N VAL A 297 4.97 6.52 12.64
CA VAL A 297 3.51 6.50 12.58
C VAL A 297 2.90 7.76 13.22
N HIS A 298 3.43 8.22 14.36
CA HIS A 298 2.98 9.49 14.96
C HIS A 298 3.31 10.72 14.10
N ALA A 299 4.43 10.71 13.37
CA ALA A 299 4.73 11.78 12.42
C ALA A 299 3.68 11.81 11.28
N ILE A 300 3.22 10.65 10.80
CA ILE A 300 2.10 10.54 9.85
C ILE A 300 0.80 11.08 10.48
N ASP A 301 0.55 10.83 11.76
CA ASP A 301 -0.64 11.36 12.47
C ASP A 301 -0.62 12.89 12.54
N VAL A 302 0.54 13.50 12.81
CA VAL A 302 0.70 14.96 12.82
C VAL A 302 0.38 15.54 11.44
N ILE A 303 0.90 14.93 10.37
CA ILE A 303 0.58 15.37 9.00
C ILE A 303 -0.91 15.19 8.70
N THR A 304 -1.51 14.06 9.10
CA THR A 304 -2.94 13.79 8.95
C THR A 304 -3.79 14.86 9.62
N SER A 305 -3.42 15.27 10.85
CA SER A 305 -4.14 16.31 11.58
C SER A 305 -4.19 17.64 10.84
N GLY A 306 -3.12 18.01 10.13
CA GLY A 306 -3.04 19.24 9.35
C GLY A 306 -3.62 19.14 7.94
N ALA A 307 -3.61 17.94 7.35
CA ALA A 307 -4.04 17.73 5.96
C ALA A 307 -5.55 17.47 5.85
N ASN A 308 -6.08 16.58 6.69
CA ASN A 308 -7.47 16.12 6.55
C ASN A 308 -8.15 15.77 7.88
N LEU A 309 -7.58 16.21 9.02
CA LEU A 309 -8.02 15.93 10.39
C LEU A 309 -7.95 14.44 10.75
N HIS A 310 -8.81 13.62 10.15
CA HIS A 310 -8.85 12.16 10.27
C HIS A 310 -9.58 11.56 9.07
N THR A 311 -9.37 10.26 8.81
CA THR A 311 -10.16 9.53 7.80
C THR A 311 -11.64 9.47 8.17
N SER A 312 -12.53 9.39 7.18
CA SER A 312 -13.98 9.28 7.38
C SER A 312 -14.35 8.27 8.48
N SER A 313 -14.92 8.75 9.59
CA SER A 313 -15.32 7.90 10.71
C SER A 313 -16.44 6.92 10.31
N ILE A 314 -17.27 7.25 9.33
CA ILE A 314 -18.28 6.33 8.77
C ILE A 314 -17.59 5.09 8.18
N SER A 315 -16.60 5.27 7.30
CA SER A 315 -15.84 4.15 6.73
C SER A 315 -15.14 3.32 7.80
N GLN A 316 -14.62 3.99 8.85
CA GLN A 316 -13.96 3.32 9.97
C GLN A 316 -14.94 2.47 10.79
N VAL A 317 -16.10 3.01 11.17
CA VAL A 317 -17.12 2.26 11.93
C VAL A 317 -17.69 1.11 11.11
N MET A 318 -17.92 1.30 9.81
CA MET A 318 -18.33 0.20 8.92
C MET A 318 -17.31 -0.94 8.93
N ALA A 319 -16.02 -0.63 8.79
CA ALA A 319 -14.97 -1.63 8.83
C ALA A 319 -14.84 -2.27 10.22
N TYR A 320 -14.89 -1.48 11.30
CA TYR A 320 -14.86 -1.98 12.67
C TYR A 320 -15.99 -2.96 12.95
N ARG A 321 -17.23 -2.63 12.56
CA ARG A 321 -18.38 -3.50 12.76
C ARG A 321 -18.34 -4.76 11.92
N LEU A 322 -17.86 -4.66 10.68
CA LEU A 322 -17.66 -5.83 9.82
C LEU A 322 -16.58 -6.77 10.37
N LEU A 323 -15.43 -6.23 10.75
CA LEU A 323 -14.33 -7.00 11.33
C LEU A 323 -14.70 -7.57 12.71
N GLY A 324 -15.48 -6.85 13.51
CA GLY A 324 -16.01 -7.35 14.78
C GLY A 324 -17.01 -8.48 14.59
N HIS A 325 -17.84 -8.41 13.55
CA HIS A 325 -18.77 -9.49 13.19
C HIS A 325 -18.05 -10.75 12.69
N TRP A 326 -17.03 -10.59 11.85
CA TRP A 326 -16.27 -11.72 11.31
C TRP A 326 -15.23 -12.27 12.29
N GLY A 327 -14.73 -11.43 13.19
CA GLY A 327 -13.47 -11.69 13.88
C GLY A 327 -12.27 -11.77 12.91
N ILE A 328 -11.08 -11.96 13.46
CA ILE A 328 -9.85 -12.10 12.66
C ILE A 328 -9.93 -13.35 11.78
N SER A 329 -10.45 -14.46 12.29
CA SER A 329 -10.62 -15.71 11.53
C SER A 329 -11.54 -15.51 10.33
N GLY A 330 -12.70 -14.88 10.51
CA GLY A 330 -13.62 -14.63 9.39
C GLY A 330 -13.04 -13.68 8.35
N PHE A 331 -12.27 -12.66 8.77
CA PHE A 331 -11.54 -11.80 7.83
C PHE A 331 -10.50 -12.58 7.01
N VAL A 332 -9.73 -13.46 7.66
CA VAL A 332 -8.74 -14.32 6.97
C VAL A 332 -9.44 -15.28 6.01
N SER A 333 -10.57 -15.88 6.40
CA SER A 333 -11.37 -16.72 5.51
C SER A 333 -11.92 -15.95 4.30
N HIS A 334 -12.41 -14.72 4.51
CA HIS A 334 -12.84 -13.85 3.41
C HIS A 334 -11.66 -13.54 2.47
N CYS A 335 -10.49 -13.22 3.01
CA CYS A 335 -9.27 -13.00 2.22
C CYS A 335 -8.90 -14.23 1.38
N ALA A 336 -8.96 -15.42 1.96
CA ALA A 336 -8.68 -16.68 1.24
C ALA A 336 -9.67 -16.91 0.09
N ALA A 337 -10.97 -16.65 0.31
CA ALA A 337 -11.98 -16.76 -0.75
C ALA A 337 -11.74 -15.75 -1.89
N VAL A 338 -11.32 -14.53 -1.55
CA VAL A 338 -10.93 -13.53 -2.56
C VAL A 338 -9.67 -13.99 -3.31
N ALA A 339 -8.69 -14.57 -2.64
CA ALA A 339 -7.49 -15.11 -3.27
C ALA A 339 -7.80 -16.25 -4.26
N ASP A 340 -8.67 -17.19 -3.87
CA ASP A 340 -9.14 -18.28 -4.72
C ASP A 340 -9.82 -17.75 -5.98
N PHE A 341 -10.72 -16.77 -5.83
CA PHE A 341 -11.36 -16.11 -6.97
C PHE A 341 -10.35 -15.51 -7.97
N TYR A 342 -9.30 -14.84 -7.48
CA TYR A 342 -8.27 -14.28 -8.37
C TYR A 342 -7.34 -15.36 -8.94
N ALA A 343 -7.09 -16.46 -8.23
CA ALA A 343 -6.30 -17.59 -8.73
C ALA A 343 -6.99 -18.31 -9.90
N GLU A 344 -8.30 -18.62 -9.76
CA GLU A 344 -9.10 -19.21 -10.84
C GLU A 344 -9.14 -18.29 -12.07
N ARG A 345 -9.35 -16.99 -11.85
CA ARG A 345 -9.35 -15.99 -12.92
C ARG A 345 -8.01 -15.90 -13.63
N ARG A 346 -6.89 -15.93 -12.89
CA ARG A 346 -5.55 -15.93 -13.46
C ARG A 346 -5.36 -17.14 -14.38
N GLU A 347 -5.76 -18.34 -13.95
CA GLU A 347 -5.58 -19.57 -14.73
C GLU A 347 -6.28 -19.50 -16.09
N VAL A 348 -7.55 -19.09 -16.10
CA VAL A 348 -8.32 -18.89 -17.34
C VAL A 348 -7.67 -17.81 -18.21
N PHE A 349 -7.32 -16.67 -17.61
CA PHE A 349 -6.73 -15.54 -18.32
C PHE A 349 -5.38 -15.89 -18.97
N GLU A 350 -4.51 -16.60 -18.25
CA GLU A 350 -3.21 -17.05 -18.77
C GLU A 350 -3.36 -18.14 -19.83
N ALA A 351 -4.34 -19.06 -19.70
CA ALA A 351 -4.61 -20.06 -20.73
C ALA A 351 -5.02 -19.39 -22.05
N ILE A 352 -5.88 -18.38 -21.99
CA ILE A 352 -6.28 -17.60 -23.17
C ILE A 352 -5.12 -16.76 -23.71
N ALA A 353 -4.32 -16.13 -22.83
CA ALA A 353 -3.13 -15.40 -23.25
C ALA A 353 -2.16 -16.31 -24.01
N ARG A 354 -1.89 -17.52 -23.50
CA ARG A 354 -1.03 -18.53 -24.16
C ARG A 354 -1.58 -18.93 -25.52
N LYS A 355 -2.89 -19.16 -25.65
CA LYS A 355 -3.55 -19.50 -26.93
C LYS A 355 -3.24 -18.49 -28.05
N HIS A 356 -3.18 -17.19 -27.73
CA HIS A 356 -3.04 -16.12 -28.74
C HIS A 356 -1.62 -15.56 -28.88
N LEU A 357 -0.82 -15.58 -27.80
CA LEU A 357 0.49 -14.94 -27.73
C LEU A 357 1.67 -15.91 -27.80
N ASP A 358 1.42 -17.20 -28.06
CA ASP A 358 2.47 -18.19 -28.25
C ASP A 358 3.49 -17.74 -29.33
N GLY A 359 4.78 -17.83 -28.99
CA GLY A 359 5.88 -17.33 -29.83
C GLY A 359 5.97 -15.80 -30.02
N LEU A 360 5.00 -15.02 -29.53
CA LEU A 360 4.98 -13.56 -29.63
C LEU A 360 5.41 -12.87 -28.33
N ALA A 361 5.14 -13.50 -27.19
CA ALA A 361 5.37 -12.90 -25.89
C ALA A 361 5.80 -13.94 -24.86
N ARG A 362 6.32 -13.45 -23.74
CA ARG A 362 6.57 -14.23 -22.52
C ARG A 362 6.18 -13.43 -21.29
N TRP A 363 5.95 -14.11 -20.18
CA TRP A 363 5.68 -13.48 -18.88
C TRP A 363 5.98 -14.46 -17.75
N VAL A 364 6.10 -13.93 -16.54
CA VAL A 364 6.13 -14.73 -15.30
C VAL A 364 4.69 -14.93 -14.85
N SER A 365 4.28 -16.18 -14.59
CA SER A 365 2.95 -16.48 -14.04
C SER A 365 2.86 -15.95 -12.60
N PRO A 366 1.96 -14.98 -12.33
CA PRO A 366 1.89 -14.35 -11.02
C PRO A 366 1.32 -15.31 -9.98
N VAL A 367 1.91 -15.38 -8.79
CA VAL A 367 1.39 -16.17 -7.66
C VAL A 367 0.47 -15.35 -6.75
N ALA A 368 0.37 -14.05 -7.01
CA ALA A 368 -0.46 -13.12 -6.26
C ALA A 368 -0.92 -11.94 -7.12
N GLY A 369 -1.94 -11.22 -6.65
CA GLY A 369 -2.38 -9.97 -7.26
C GLY A 369 -3.35 -10.16 -8.43
N MET A 370 -3.32 -9.22 -9.38
CA MET A 370 -4.36 -9.13 -10.43
C MET A 370 -3.83 -8.64 -11.79
N PHE A 371 -2.53 -8.76 -12.03
CA PHE A 371 -1.86 -8.23 -13.23
C PHE A 371 -1.04 -9.30 -13.95
N LEU A 372 -0.95 -9.15 -15.27
CA LEU A 372 -0.02 -9.88 -16.11
C LEU A 372 0.94 -8.90 -16.77
N TRP A 373 2.24 -9.13 -16.59
CA TRP A 373 3.31 -8.33 -17.16
C TRP A 373 3.91 -9.04 -18.36
N ILE A 374 3.53 -8.60 -19.55
CA ILE A 374 3.80 -9.31 -20.79
C ILE A 374 5.00 -8.66 -21.48
N ASP A 375 6.07 -9.42 -21.69
CA ASP A 375 7.26 -9.02 -22.45
C ASP A 375 7.09 -9.40 -23.93
N LEU A 376 7.09 -8.39 -24.81
CA LEU A 376 7.01 -8.54 -26.26
C LEU A 376 8.37 -8.58 -26.96
N SER A 377 9.48 -8.66 -26.21
CA SER A 377 10.81 -8.84 -26.80
C SER A 377 10.94 -10.07 -27.72
N PRO A 378 10.24 -11.21 -27.50
CA PRO A 378 10.23 -12.32 -28.46
C PRO A 378 9.62 -11.94 -29.83
N ALA A 379 8.76 -10.91 -29.85
CA ALA A 379 8.24 -10.32 -31.07
C ALA A 379 9.14 -9.26 -31.71
N GLY A 380 10.35 -9.03 -31.16
CA GLY A 380 11.24 -7.96 -31.59
C GLY A 380 10.74 -6.56 -31.26
N ILE A 381 9.71 -6.45 -30.41
CA ILE A 381 9.16 -5.17 -29.97
C ILE A 381 9.94 -4.72 -28.73
N THR A 382 10.65 -3.60 -28.86
CA THR A 382 11.46 -3.01 -27.78
C THR A 382 10.76 -1.84 -27.09
N ASP A 383 9.66 -1.36 -27.67
CA ASP A 383 8.84 -0.27 -27.15
C ASP A 383 7.36 -0.53 -27.43
N THR A 384 6.58 -0.76 -26.38
CA THR A 384 5.14 -1.03 -26.49
C THR A 384 4.30 0.24 -26.59
N TYR A 385 4.87 1.44 -26.42
CA TYR A 385 4.10 2.67 -26.42
C TYR A 385 3.32 2.87 -27.71
N GLU A 386 4.02 2.84 -28.85
CA GLU A 386 3.42 3.03 -30.17
C GLU A 386 2.40 1.94 -30.48
N LEU A 387 2.77 0.66 -30.22
CA LEU A 387 1.89 -0.50 -30.38
C LEU A 387 0.55 -0.30 -29.67
N ILE A 388 0.60 0.12 -28.39
CA ILE A 388 -0.60 0.27 -27.57
C ILE A 388 -1.41 1.49 -27.99
N ARG A 389 -0.76 2.63 -28.22
CA ARG A 389 -1.42 3.89 -28.54
C ARG A 389 -2.13 3.86 -29.89
N HIS A 390 -1.61 3.11 -30.86
CA HIS A 390 -2.10 3.09 -32.22
C HIS A 390 -2.73 1.73 -32.55
N GLU A 391 -1.92 0.70 -32.78
CA GLU A 391 -2.41 -0.56 -33.36
C GLU A 391 -3.38 -1.32 -32.44
N ALA A 392 -3.10 -1.39 -31.13
CA ALA A 392 -3.94 -2.08 -30.17
C ALA A 392 -5.22 -1.29 -29.88
N TYR A 393 -5.10 0.03 -29.70
CA TYR A 393 -6.24 0.91 -29.44
C TYR A 393 -7.25 0.92 -30.59
N GLU A 394 -6.80 1.02 -31.85
CA GLU A 394 -7.68 0.95 -33.03
C GLU A 394 -8.43 -0.38 -33.13
N LYS A 395 -7.84 -1.46 -32.60
CA LYS A 395 -8.46 -2.78 -32.53
C LYS A 395 -9.32 -2.98 -31.28
N GLY A 396 -9.46 -1.96 -30.42
CA GLY A 396 -10.26 -2.01 -29.21
C GLY A 396 -9.62 -2.78 -28.05
N VAL A 397 -8.28 -2.77 -27.97
CA VAL A 397 -7.52 -3.34 -26.84
C VAL A 397 -6.96 -2.21 -25.98
N LEU A 398 -7.26 -2.26 -24.69
CA LEU A 398 -6.67 -1.36 -23.69
C LEU A 398 -5.65 -2.13 -22.85
N ALA A 399 -4.40 -1.66 -22.87
CA ALA A 399 -3.33 -2.10 -21.99
C ALA A 399 -2.51 -0.90 -21.56
N VAL A 400 -1.68 -1.06 -20.53
CA VAL A 400 -0.77 0.01 -20.09
C VAL A 400 0.64 -0.28 -20.63
N PRO A 401 1.21 0.60 -21.47
CA PRO A 401 2.54 0.40 -22.01
C PRO A 401 3.60 0.52 -20.91
N GLY A 402 4.71 -0.18 -21.09
CA GLY A 402 5.64 -0.44 -19.99
C GLY A 402 6.37 0.79 -19.46
N TYR A 403 6.61 1.79 -20.31
CA TYR A 403 7.28 3.04 -19.93
C TYR A 403 6.60 3.75 -18.74
N ALA A 404 5.27 3.57 -18.59
CA ALA A 404 4.49 4.21 -17.54
C ALA A 404 4.88 3.76 -16.12
N PHE A 405 5.54 2.61 -16.00
CA PHE A 405 5.93 2.00 -14.72
C PHE A 405 7.42 2.20 -14.37
N TYR A 406 8.14 2.97 -15.19
CA TYR A 406 9.53 3.35 -14.95
C TYR A 406 9.61 4.85 -14.61
N PRO A 407 10.20 5.24 -13.46
CA PRO A 407 10.42 6.63 -13.08
C PRO A 407 11.06 7.50 -14.18
N SER A 408 12.03 6.94 -14.89
CA SER A 408 12.74 7.55 -16.02
C SER A 408 11.90 7.70 -17.29
N GLY A 409 10.77 7.00 -17.40
CA GLY A 409 9.99 6.89 -18.63
C GLY A 409 10.73 6.15 -19.75
N ARG A 410 11.75 5.34 -19.41
CA ARG A 410 12.53 4.58 -20.40
C ARG A 410 11.64 3.64 -21.22
N LYS A 411 12.01 3.44 -22.49
CA LYS A 411 11.34 2.51 -23.40
C LYS A 411 11.32 1.11 -22.80
N SER A 412 10.24 0.37 -23.07
CA SER A 412 10.06 -0.98 -22.54
C SER A 412 9.32 -1.86 -23.54
N SER A 413 9.82 -3.09 -23.70
CA SER A 413 9.15 -4.17 -24.42
C SER A 413 7.92 -4.72 -23.70
N HIS A 414 7.65 -4.25 -22.48
CA HIS A 414 6.58 -4.80 -21.65
C HIS A 414 5.28 -4.02 -21.75
N LEU A 415 4.17 -4.68 -21.46
CA LEU A 415 2.87 -4.07 -21.22
C LEU A 415 2.18 -4.76 -20.04
N ARG A 416 1.30 -4.02 -19.35
CA ARG A 416 0.48 -4.56 -18.27
C ARG A 416 -0.98 -4.70 -18.71
N VAL A 417 -1.53 -5.89 -18.53
CA VAL A 417 -2.97 -6.16 -18.55
C VAL A 417 -3.43 -6.62 -17.17
N ALA A 418 -4.73 -6.54 -16.90
CA ALA A 418 -5.31 -6.91 -15.62
C ALA A 418 -6.47 -7.89 -15.81
N PHE A 419 -6.58 -8.86 -14.90
CA PHE A 419 -7.64 -9.86 -14.91
C PHE A 419 -8.71 -9.61 -13.85
N SER A 420 -8.83 -8.36 -13.37
CA SER A 420 -9.71 -8.01 -12.24
C SER A 420 -11.18 -7.81 -12.59
N VAL A 421 -11.51 -6.98 -13.57
CA VAL A 421 -12.90 -6.59 -13.90
C VAL A 421 -13.37 -7.18 -15.24
N CYS A 422 -12.47 -7.77 -16.03
CA CYS A 422 -12.79 -8.25 -17.38
C CYS A 422 -13.82 -9.39 -17.37
N ASP A 423 -14.67 -9.41 -18.40
CA ASP A 423 -15.52 -10.57 -18.69
C ASP A 423 -14.62 -11.70 -19.23
N MET A 424 -14.51 -12.78 -18.44
CA MET A 424 -13.64 -13.92 -18.76
C MET A 424 -14.16 -14.77 -19.90
N GLU A 425 -15.47 -14.76 -20.15
CA GLU A 425 -16.10 -15.61 -21.16
C GLU A 425 -16.00 -14.98 -22.55
N ASN A 426 -16.21 -13.67 -22.64
CA ASN A 426 -16.35 -12.97 -23.91
C ASN A 426 -15.16 -12.05 -24.25
N ASP A 427 -14.78 -11.17 -23.32
CA ASP A 427 -13.86 -10.07 -23.63
C ASP A 427 -12.40 -10.50 -23.67
N VAL A 428 -12.00 -11.47 -22.84
CA VAL A 428 -10.59 -11.85 -22.69
C VAL A 428 -10.05 -12.54 -23.96
N ASP A 429 -10.77 -13.50 -24.55
CA ASP A 429 -10.35 -14.15 -25.80
C ASP A 429 -10.28 -13.17 -26.96
N LEU A 430 -11.31 -12.32 -27.10
CA LEU A 430 -11.35 -11.29 -28.12
C LEU A 430 -10.22 -10.26 -27.95
N GLY A 431 -9.96 -9.82 -26.72
CA GLY A 431 -8.90 -8.88 -26.38
C GLY A 431 -7.51 -9.42 -26.72
N PHE A 432 -7.21 -10.66 -26.33
CA PHE A 432 -5.93 -11.29 -26.65
C PHE A 432 -5.78 -11.60 -28.14
N SER A 433 -6.84 -12.02 -28.83
CA SER A 433 -6.85 -12.21 -30.28
C SER A 433 -6.49 -10.91 -31.02
N ARG A 434 -7.13 -9.80 -30.64
CA ARG A 434 -6.87 -8.46 -31.20
C ARG A 434 -5.45 -7.98 -30.88
N LEU A 435 -4.97 -8.23 -29.66
CA LEU A 435 -3.60 -7.89 -29.28
C LEU A 435 -2.59 -8.68 -30.12
N ALA A 436 -2.81 -9.98 -30.35
CA ALA A 436 -1.96 -10.79 -31.20
C ALA A 436 -1.95 -10.27 -32.65
N THR A 437 -3.10 -9.83 -33.19
CA THR A 437 -3.14 -9.17 -34.51
C THR A 437 -2.32 -7.88 -34.51
N ALA A 438 -2.50 -7.01 -33.51
CA ALA A 438 -1.73 -5.77 -33.40
C ALA A 438 -0.21 -6.02 -33.38
N ILE A 439 0.23 -7.01 -32.61
CA ILE A 439 1.65 -7.41 -32.53
C ILE A 439 2.15 -7.90 -33.89
N LYS A 440 1.40 -8.76 -34.58
CA LYS A 440 1.77 -9.28 -35.91
C LYS A 440 1.82 -8.17 -36.96
N ASP A 441 0.90 -7.22 -36.93
CA ASP A 441 0.91 -6.06 -37.81
C ASP A 441 2.16 -5.20 -37.57
N LYS A 442 2.50 -4.95 -36.29
CA LYS A 442 3.70 -4.18 -35.94
C LYS A 442 4.99 -4.87 -36.36
N ARG A 443 5.08 -6.20 -36.20
CA ARG A 443 6.22 -7.00 -36.70
C ARG A 443 6.43 -6.82 -38.20
N LYS A 444 5.34 -6.87 -38.99
CA LYS A 444 5.41 -6.64 -40.44
C LYS A 444 5.92 -5.25 -40.80
N GLN A 445 5.49 -4.21 -40.07
CA GLN A 445 6.01 -2.84 -40.25
C GLN A 445 7.52 -2.77 -40.00
N PHE A 446 8.04 -3.56 -39.05
CA PHE A 446 9.48 -3.66 -38.77
C PHE A 446 10.24 -4.61 -39.71
N GLY A 447 9.58 -5.23 -40.69
CA GLY A 447 10.20 -6.23 -41.57
C GLY A 447 10.57 -7.52 -40.85
N LEU A 448 10.02 -7.76 -39.66
CA LEU A 448 10.20 -8.99 -38.90
C LEU A 448 9.24 -10.06 -39.42
N LYS A 449 9.76 -11.28 -39.65
CA LYS A 449 8.96 -12.43 -40.11
C LYS A 449 7.95 -12.88 -39.06
#